data_AF-A0A1Y6L4D6-F1
#
_entry.id   AF-A0A1Y6L4D6-F1
#
_cell.length_a   1.000
_cell.length_b   1.000
_cell.length_c   1.000
_cell.angle_alpha   90.00
_cell.angle_beta   90.00
_cell.angle_gamma   90.00
#
_symmetry.space_group_name_H-M   'P 1'
#
loop_
_entity.id
_entity.type
_entity.pdbx_description
1 polymer ?
#
loop_
_entity_poly.entity_id
_entity_poly.type
_entity_poly.pdbx_seq_one_letter_code
_entity_poly.pdbx_strand_id
1 'polypeptide(L)' 'MFKKIIRLPEVKIKTGLSRSSIYLRMSKGEFPQKISLGNRAVGWVNIDVDQWLEDCIASSMADSYE' A
#
# COMPACT_ATOMS: atom_id res chain seq x y z
N MET A 1 -18.25 3.19 4.07
CA MET A 1 -16.80 2.90 3.92
C MET A 1 -16.56 1.43 4.30
N PHE A 2 -16.29 0.54 3.34
CA PHE A 2 -16.06 -0.88 3.66
C PHE A 2 -14.57 -1.13 3.90
N LYS A 3 -14.21 -1.50 5.14
CA LYS A 3 -12.85 -1.89 5.48
C LYS A 3 -12.64 -3.36 5.11
N LYS A 4 -12.07 -3.60 3.93
CA LYS A 4 -11.65 -4.94 3.48
C LYS A 4 -10.16 -5.12 3.75
N ILE A 5 -9.75 -6.30 4.18
CA ILE A 5 -8.32 -6.65 4.21
C ILE A 5 -7.95 -7.34 2.91
N ILE A 6 -6.97 -6.79 2.21
CA ILE A 6 -6.42 -7.31 0.97
C ILE A 6 -5.10 -8.03 1.21
N ARG A 7 -4.85 -9.10 0.45
CA ARG A 7 -3.61 -9.88 0.55
C ARG A 7 -2.54 -9.33 -0.39
N LEU A 8 -1.30 -9.81 -0.23
CA LEU A 8 -0.17 -9.43 -1.07
C LEU A 8 -0.46 -9.44 -2.59
N PRO A 9 -1.11 -10.47 -3.18
CA PRO A 9 -1.43 -10.45 -4.60
C PRO A 9 -2.34 -9.28 -5.00
N GLU A 10 -3.38 -8.97 -4.22
CA GLU A 10 -4.26 -7.81 -4.48
C GLU A 10 -3.50 -6.49 -4.33
N VAL A 11 -2.64 -6.37 -3.30
CA VAL A 11 -1.81 -5.17 -3.09
C VAL A 11 -0.87 -4.94 -4.28
N LYS A 12 -0.22 -5.99 -4.78
CA LYS A 12 0.64 -5.91 -5.98
C LYS A 12 -0.13 -5.42 -7.21
N ILE A 13 -1.34 -5.94 -7.41
CA ILE A 13 -2.19 -5.54 -8.55
C ILE A 13 -2.61 -4.07 -8.41
N LYS A 14 -3.04 -3.66 -7.21
CA LYS A 14 -3.45 -2.26 -6.94
C LYS A 14 -2.31 -1.27 -7.11
N THR A 15 -1.15 -1.59 -6.56
CA THR A 15 -0.03 -0.65 -6.47
C THR A 15 0.92 -0.71 -7.67
N GLY A 16 0.83 -1.76 -8.48
CA GLY A 16 1.81 -2.06 -9.53
C GLY A 16 3.21 -2.42 -9.00
N LEU A 17 3.40 -2.48 -7.67
CA LEU A 17 4.71 -2.68 -7.06
C LEU A 17 5.08 -4.16 -6.97
N SER A 18 6.38 -4.42 -7.09
CA SER A 18 6.94 -5.72 -6.76
C SER A 18 6.82 -6.01 -5.26
N ARG A 19 6.83 -7.29 -4.88
CA ARG A 19 6.85 -7.70 -3.46
C ARG A 19 7.99 -7.03 -2.70
N SER A 20 9.18 -6.98 -3.29
CA SER A 20 10.37 -6.39 -2.68
C SER A 20 10.21 -4.88 -2.47
N SER A 21 9.63 -4.18 -3.46
CA SER A 21 9.35 -2.74 -3.36
C SER A 21 8.36 -2.43 -2.24
N ILE A 22 7.32 -3.27 -2.08
CA ILE A 22 6.34 -3.13 -0.98
C ILE A 22 7.04 -3.26 0.37
N TYR A 23 7.85 -4.32 0.57
CA TYR A 23 8.58 -4.50 1.83
C TYR A 23 9.64 -3.42 2.07
N LEU A 24 10.30 -2.94 1.02
CA LEU A 24 11.27 -1.84 1.12
C LEU A 24 10.59 -0.54 1.58
N ARG A 25 9.49 -0.14 0.95
CA ARG A 25 8.73 1.05 1.35
C ARG A 25 8.12 0.89 2.74
N MET A 26 7.66 -0.32 3.09
CA MET A 26 7.19 -0.63 4.44
C MET A 26 8.32 -0.48 5.48
N SER A 27 9.55 -0.86 5.15
CA SER A 27 10.73 -0.66 6.00
C SER A 27 11.13 0.81 6.12
N LYS A 28 10.86 1.63 5.10
CA LYS A 28 11.10 3.07 5.11
C LYS A 28 9.97 3.88 5.78
N GLY A 29 8.86 3.23 6.16
CA GLY A 29 7.67 3.92 6.67
C GLY A 29 6.84 4.60 5.58
N GLU A 30 7.17 4.40 4.30
CA GLU A 30 6.50 4.99 3.14
C GLU A 30 5.37 4.11 2.60
N PHE A 31 4.96 3.06 3.31
CA PHE A 31 3.89 2.17 2.89
C PHE A 31 3.12 1.66 4.11
N PRO A 32 1.79 1.45 4.02
CA PRO A 32 0.99 0.96 5.13
C PRO A 32 1.49 -0.38 5.68
N GLN A 33 1.49 -0.47 7.01
CA GLN A 33 1.95 -1.66 7.72
C GLN A 33 0.97 -2.83 7.52
N LYS A 34 1.52 -4.04 7.43
CA LYS A 34 0.72 -5.27 7.32
C LYS A 34 0.07 -5.61 8.66
N ILE A 35 -1.18 -6.03 8.62
CA ILE A 35 -1.94 -6.56 9.75
C ILE A 35 -1.84 -8.08 9.74
N SER A 36 -1.56 -8.65 10.92
CA SER A 36 -1.63 -10.09 11.12
C SER A 36 -3.08 -10.52 11.29
N LEU A 37 -3.55 -11.41 10.42
CA LEU A 37 -4.86 -12.06 10.47
C LEU A 37 -4.80 -13.47 11.07
N GLY A 38 -3.67 -13.85 11.67
CA GLY A 38 -3.43 -15.17 12.26
C GLY A 38 -2.03 -15.71 11.96
N ASN A 39 -1.76 -16.96 12.34
CA ASN A 39 -0.41 -17.53 12.42
C ASN A 39 0.44 -17.47 11.14
N ARG A 40 -0.17 -17.41 9.95
CA ARG A 40 0.55 -17.32 8.66
C ARG A 40 -0.06 -16.31 7.69
N ALA A 41 -1.08 -15.59 8.12
CA ALA A 41 -1.93 -14.83 7.23
C ALA A 41 -1.70 -13.34 7.49
N VAL A 42 -1.04 -12.63 6.57
CA VAL A 42 -0.89 -11.17 6.64
C VAL A 42 -1.72 -10.48 5.56
N GLY A 43 -2.14 -9.25 5.81
CA GLY A 43 -2.88 -8.44 4.85
C GLY A 43 -2.77 -6.96 5.15
N TRP A 44 -3.33 -6.14 4.27
CA TRP A 44 -3.34 -4.68 4.39
C TRP A 44 -4.79 -4.20 4.35
N VAL A 45 -5.10 -3.13 5.07
CA VAL A 45 -6.43 -2.53 4.92
C VAL A 45 -6.50 -1.88 3.55
N ASN A 46 -7.57 -2.18 2.82
CA ASN A 46 -7.77 -1.68 1.46
C ASN A 46 -7.76 -0.16 1.39
N ILE A 47 -8.33 0.50 2.39
CA ILE A 47 -8.40 1.96 2.52
C ILE A 47 -7.03 2.60 2.68
N ASP A 48 -6.15 2.03 3.52
CA ASP A 48 -4.80 2.57 3.74
C ASP A 48 -3.96 2.48 2.46
N VAL A 49 -4.13 1.40 1.68
CA VAL A 49 -3.46 1.25 0.38
C VAL A 49 -4.00 2.24 -0.66
N ASP A 50 -5.31 2.52 -0.65
CA ASP A 50 -5.93 3.53 -1.50
C ASP A 50 -5.42 4.92 -1.15
N GLN A 51 -5.42 5.28 0.13
CA GLN A 51 -4.94 6.56 0.61
C GLN A 51 -3.48 6.80 0.24
N TRP A 52 -2.66 5.76 0.34
CA TRP A 52 -1.26 5.80 -0.09
C TRP A 52 -1.10 6.02 -1.60
N LEU A 53 -1.97 5.43 -2.43
CA LEU A 53 -1.99 5.68 -3.87
C LEU A 53 -2.37 7.13 -4.17
N GLU A 54 -3.38 7.66 -3.50
CA GLU A 54 -3.79 9.06 -3.62
C GLU A 54 -2.64 10.00 -3.25
N ASP A 55 -1.92 9.72 -2.16
CA ASP A 55 -0.76 10.50 -1.72
C ASP A 55 0.40 10.45 -2.73
N CYS A 56 0.67 9.28 -3.33
CA CYS A 56 1.64 9.14 -4.41
C CYS A 56 1.24 9.95 -5.65
N ILE A 57 -0.04 9.92 -6.02
CA ILE A 57 -0.55 10.69 -7.17
C ILE A 57 -0.46 12.18 -6.87
N ALA A 58 -0.87 12.61 -5.68
CA ALA A 58 -0.77 14.00 -5.23
C ALA A 58 0.68 14.48 -5.24
N SER A 59 1.62 13.69 -4.72
CA SER A 59 3.06 13.99 -4.75
C SER A 59 3.61 14.06 -6.18
N SER A 60 3.14 13.20 -7.09
CA SER A 60 3.54 13.24 -8.50
C SER A 60 2.94 14.43 -9.25
N MET A 61 1.74 14.87 -8.90
CA MET A 61 1.12 16.06 -9.47
C MET A 61 1.75 17.34 -8.90
N ALA A 62 2.27 17.27 -7.67
CA ALA A 62 2.95 18.37 -7.01
C ALA A 62 4.27 18.78 -7.69
N ASP A 63 4.93 17.84 -8.37
CA ASP A 63 6.21 18.06 -9.05
C ASP A 63 6.05 18.68 -10.45
N SER A 64 4.83 18.71 -10.99
CA SER A 64 4.55 19.15 -12.38
C SER A 64 4.13 20.62 -12.51
N TYR A 65 4.22 21.42 -11.45
CA TYR A 65 3.86 22.84 -11.46
C TYR A 65 5.00 23.79 -11.05
N GLU A 66 6.25 23.39 -11.29
CA GLU A 66 7.40 24.30 -11.18
C GLU A 66 7.91 24.73 -12.56
#